data_AF-A3XC73-F1
#
_entry.id   AF-A3XC73-F1
#
_cell.length_a   1.000
_cell.length_b   1.000
_cell.length_c   1.000
_cell.angle_alpha   90.00
_cell.angle_beta   90.00
_cell.angle_gamma   90.00
#
_symmetry.space_group_name_H-M   'P 1'
#
loop_
_entity.id
_entity.type
_entity.pdbx_description
1 polymer ?
#
loop_
_entity_poly.entity_id
_entity_poly.type
_entity_poly.pdbx_seq_one_letter_code
_entity_poly.pdbx_strand_id
1 'polypeptide(L)'
;MALVARILMGVTSALMVAYMVLIFSLVIIGDYDEIWDLADFPPQDFAPAVLGIVLGLFFAVVFVGGILITFWQSHLLLKLGRDHLFRALAHRLRLCGGGLAMMWLGLYAFMNVVPLAMSMGRVAPELMEIQWAPFEIETVFLVLAVVMMALSETLTRAAEIEDENNQFL
;
A
#
# COMPACT_ATOMS: atom_id res chain seq x y z
N MET A 1 16.72 -18.18 -2.63
CA MET A 1 16.16 -16.95 -2.01
C MET A 1 15.36 -16.09 -2.98
N ALA A 2 15.92 -15.61 -4.10
CA ALA A 2 15.18 -14.75 -5.05
C ALA A 2 13.92 -15.40 -5.66
N LEU A 3 13.95 -16.70 -5.98
CA LEU A 3 12.77 -17.43 -6.47
C LEU A 3 11.64 -17.47 -5.44
N VAL A 4 11.96 -17.79 -4.18
CA VAL A 4 11.01 -17.85 -3.07
C VAL A 4 10.35 -16.49 -2.85
N ALA A 5 11.14 -15.41 -2.85
CA ALA A 5 10.60 -14.05 -2.73
C ALA A 5 9.61 -13.71 -3.85
N ARG A 6 9.90 -14.12 -5.10
CA ARG A 6 9.00 -13.89 -6.24
C ARG A 6 7.68 -14.67 -6.13
N ILE A 7 7.75 -15.91 -5.67
CA ILE A 7 6.54 -16.73 -5.43
C ILE A 7 5.68 -16.09 -4.35
N LEU A 8 6.28 -15.70 -3.22
CA LEU A 8 5.57 -15.03 -2.13
C LEU A 8 4.92 -13.71 -2.60
N MET A 9 5.67 -12.86 -3.30
CA MET A 9 5.12 -11.63 -3.88
C MET A 9 3.94 -11.90 -4.83
N GLY A 10 4.03 -12.94 -5.67
CA GLY A 10 2.97 -13.31 -6.60
C GLY A 10 1.71 -13.81 -5.89
N VAL A 11 1.86 -14.72 -4.92
CA VAL A 11 0.74 -15.27 -4.14
C VAL A 11 0.06 -14.16 -3.33
N THR A 12 0.83 -13.34 -2.62
CA THR A 12 0.27 -12.23 -1.83
C THR A 12 -0.41 -11.21 -2.73
N SER A 13 0.14 -10.89 -3.91
CA SER A 13 -0.54 -10.01 -4.88
C SER A 13 -1.90 -10.56 -5.30
N ALA A 14 -1.96 -11.86 -5.64
CA ALA A 14 -3.19 -12.50 -6.08
C ALA A 14 -4.25 -12.51 -4.97
N LEU A 15 -3.83 -12.80 -3.73
CA LEU A 15 -4.72 -12.74 -2.57
C LEU A 15 -5.26 -11.33 -2.33
N MET A 16 -4.41 -10.30 -2.37
CA MET A 16 -4.83 -8.90 -2.16
C MET A 16 -5.81 -8.43 -3.24
N VAL A 17 -5.59 -8.82 -4.50
CA VAL A 17 -6.53 -8.52 -5.60
C VAL A 17 -7.84 -9.28 -5.42
N ALA A 18 -7.80 -10.55 -4.98
CA ALA A 18 -9.01 -11.32 -4.71
C ALA A 18 -9.85 -10.69 -3.58
N TYR A 19 -9.21 -10.26 -2.49
CA TYR A 19 -9.88 -9.49 -1.43
C TYR A 19 -10.49 -8.19 -1.96
N MET A 20 -9.75 -7.44 -2.78
CA MET A 20 -10.30 -6.23 -3.40
C MET A 20 -11.55 -6.52 -4.24
N VAL A 21 -11.51 -7.57 -5.08
CA VAL A 21 -12.67 -7.98 -5.88
C VAL A 21 -13.84 -8.40 -4.99
N LEU A 22 -13.58 -9.10 -3.89
CA LEU A 22 -14.60 -9.47 -2.91
C LEU A 22 -15.27 -8.23 -2.31
N ILE A 23 -14.50 -7.27 -1.80
CA ILE A 23 -15.02 -6.00 -1.24
C ILE A 23 -15.88 -5.25 -2.25
N PHE A 24 -15.41 -5.11 -3.49
CA PHE A 24 -16.19 -4.47 -4.56
C PHE A 24 -17.48 -5.24 -4.86
N SER A 25 -17.43 -6.57 -4.85
CA SER A 25 -18.60 -7.41 -5.11
C SER A 25 -19.66 -7.29 -4.00
N LEU A 26 -19.24 -7.25 -2.73
CA LEU A 26 -20.13 -7.03 -1.59
C LEU A 26 -20.86 -5.69 -1.69
N VAL A 27 -20.14 -4.62 -2.06
CA VAL A 27 -20.74 -3.29 -2.28
C VAL A 27 -21.77 -3.33 -3.42
N ILE A 28 -21.49 -4.04 -4.51
CA ILE A 28 -22.39 -4.13 -5.67
C ILE A 28 -23.66 -4.94 -5.35
N ILE A 29 -23.51 -6.03 -4.59
CA ILE A 29 -24.64 -6.88 -4.15
C ILE A 29 -25.47 -6.18 -3.06
N GLY A 30 -24.88 -5.21 -2.35
CA GLY A 30 -25.52 -4.50 -1.25
C GLY A 30 -25.55 -5.30 0.04
N ASP A 31 -24.65 -6.29 0.18
CA ASP A 31 -24.46 -7.05 1.41
C ASP A 31 -23.53 -6.26 2.33
N TYR A 32 -24.12 -5.44 3.20
CA TYR A 32 -23.40 -4.49 4.04
C TYR A 32 -22.97 -5.06 5.39
N ASP A 33 -23.48 -6.22 5.78
CA ASP A 33 -23.15 -6.84 7.07
C ASP A 33 -21.67 -7.23 7.09
N GLU A 34 -21.19 -7.85 6.01
CA GLU A 34 -19.77 -8.18 5.80
C GLU A 34 -18.89 -6.92 5.68
N ILE A 35 -19.43 -5.80 5.22
CA ILE A 35 -18.68 -4.53 5.10
C ILE A 35 -18.51 -3.87 6.46
N TRP A 36 -19.52 -3.99 7.34
CA TRP A 36 -19.40 -3.55 8.72
C TRP A 36 -18.40 -4.42 9.50
N ASP A 37 -18.43 -5.74 9.31
CA ASP A 37 -17.46 -6.66 9.90
C ASP A 37 -16.02 -6.33 9.48
N LEU A 38 -15.80 -6.06 8.18
CA LEU A 38 -14.49 -5.65 7.67
C LEU A 38 -13.95 -4.34 8.27
N ALA A 39 -14.85 -3.48 8.76
CA ALA A 39 -14.51 -2.21 9.41
C ALA A 39 -14.50 -2.32 10.94
N ASP A 40 -14.47 -3.55 11.49
CA ASP A 40 -14.53 -3.87 12.91
C ASP A 40 -15.73 -3.24 13.64
N PHE A 41 -16.85 -3.07 12.92
CA PHE A 41 -18.11 -2.61 13.50
C PHE A 41 -19.06 -3.77 13.76
N PRO A 42 -19.87 -3.70 14.85
CA PRO A 42 -20.98 -4.63 14.99
C PRO A 42 -21.97 -4.42 13.84
N PRO A 43 -22.76 -5.45 13.48
CA PRO A 43 -23.79 -5.33 12.46
C PRO A 43 -24.71 -4.14 12.71
N GLN A 44 -25.04 -3.39 11.66
CA GLN A 44 -25.89 -2.20 11.74
C GLN A 44 -27.17 -2.42 10.93
N ASP A 45 -28.30 -1.96 11.44
CA ASP A 45 -29.60 -2.04 10.75
C ASP A 45 -29.73 -1.04 9.57
N PHE A 46 -28.64 -0.36 9.20
CA PHE A 46 -28.60 0.64 8.15
C PHE A 46 -27.38 0.48 7.26
N ALA A 47 -27.55 0.84 5.98
CA ALA A 47 -26.46 0.84 5.03
C ALA A 47 -25.39 1.90 5.41
N PRO A 48 -24.09 1.61 5.21
CA PRO A 48 -23.02 2.59 5.35
C PRO A 48 -23.30 3.83 4.52
N ALA A 49 -22.83 4.99 5.00
CA ALA A 49 -22.96 6.21 4.24
C ALA A 49 -22.22 6.10 2.90
N VAL A 50 -22.83 6.61 1.82
CA VAL A 50 -22.26 6.58 0.46
C VAL A 50 -20.85 7.16 0.42
N LEU A 51 -20.59 8.24 1.19
CA LEU A 51 -19.26 8.82 1.33
C LEU A 51 -18.25 7.80 1.86
N GLY A 52 -18.61 7.04 2.90
CA GLY A 52 -17.77 6.00 3.48
C GLY A 52 -17.47 4.88 2.49
N ILE A 53 -18.47 4.43 1.73
CA ILE A 53 -18.28 3.42 0.68
C ILE A 53 -17.30 3.92 -0.39
N VAL A 54 -17.49 5.14 -0.89
CA VAL A 54 -16.62 5.72 -1.93
C VAL A 54 -15.18 5.87 -1.43
N LEU A 55 -14.99 6.37 -0.20
CA LEU A 55 -13.67 6.48 0.41
C LEU A 55 -13.03 5.11 0.66
N GLY A 56 -13.81 4.14 1.14
CA GLY A 56 -13.36 2.77 1.36
C GLY A 56 -12.83 2.12 0.08
N LEU A 57 -13.61 2.20 -1.01
CA LEU A 57 -13.19 1.69 -2.31
C LEU A 57 -11.95 2.41 -2.86
N PHE A 58 -11.90 3.73 -2.72
CA PHE A 58 -10.74 4.52 -3.14
C PHE A 58 -9.47 4.10 -2.39
N PHE A 59 -9.51 4.05 -1.05
CA PHE A 59 -8.35 3.69 -0.24
C PHE A 59 -7.96 2.22 -0.37
N ALA A 60 -8.92 1.31 -0.63
CA ALA A 60 -8.62 -0.08 -0.99
C ALA A 60 -7.79 -0.16 -2.29
N VAL A 61 -8.15 0.62 -3.32
CA VAL A 61 -7.36 0.70 -4.57
C VAL A 61 -5.98 1.31 -4.32
N VAL A 62 -5.88 2.36 -3.50
CA VAL A 62 -4.59 2.95 -3.13
C VAL A 62 -3.69 1.96 -2.39
N PHE A 63 -4.26 1.23 -1.42
CA PHE A 63 -3.56 0.21 -0.65
C PHE A 63 -3.03 -0.93 -1.55
N VAL A 64 -3.93 -1.57 -2.31
CA VAL A 64 -3.58 -2.69 -3.18
C VAL A 64 -2.65 -2.23 -4.32
N GLY A 65 -2.90 -1.06 -4.91
CA GLY A 65 -2.03 -0.46 -5.91
C GLY A 65 -0.61 -0.21 -5.37
N GLY A 66 -0.50 0.29 -4.14
CA GLY A 66 0.77 0.43 -3.43
C GLY A 66 1.54 -0.88 -3.31
N ILE A 67 0.88 -1.94 -2.82
CA ILE A 67 1.46 -3.29 -2.70
C ILE A 67 1.93 -3.82 -4.06
N LEU A 68 1.06 -3.75 -5.08
CA LEU A 68 1.37 -4.27 -6.41
C LEU A 68 2.56 -3.55 -7.03
N ILE A 69 2.65 -2.22 -6.87
CA ILE A 69 3.80 -1.43 -7.33
C ILE A 69 5.06 -1.87 -6.58
N THR A 70 5.03 -1.96 -5.25
CA THR A 70 6.19 -2.37 -4.46
C THR A 70 6.69 -3.76 -4.85
N PHE A 71 5.78 -4.73 -5.00
CA PHE A 71 6.15 -6.10 -5.39
C PHE A 71 6.65 -6.20 -6.82
N TRP A 72 6.02 -5.48 -7.75
CA TRP A 72 6.47 -5.45 -9.14
C TRP A 72 7.87 -4.87 -9.27
N GLN A 73 8.13 -3.75 -8.60
CA GLN A 73 9.45 -3.11 -8.66
C GLN A 73 10.51 -3.92 -7.92
N SER A 74 10.16 -4.56 -6.80
CA SER A 74 11.04 -5.49 -6.08
C SER A 74 11.38 -6.72 -6.92
N HIS A 75 10.42 -7.28 -7.66
CA HIS A 75 10.67 -8.36 -8.61
C HIS A 75 11.66 -7.96 -9.70
N LEU A 76 11.52 -6.74 -10.23
CA LEU A 76 12.42 -6.22 -11.25
C LEU A 76 13.81 -5.89 -10.68
N LEU A 77 13.90 -5.39 -9.44
CA LEU A 77 15.18 -5.24 -8.72
C LEU A 77 15.91 -6.57 -8.60
N LEU A 78 15.20 -7.64 -8.22
CA LEU A 78 15.76 -9.00 -8.15
C LEU A 78 16.19 -9.56 -9.51
N LYS A 79 15.78 -8.95 -10.63
CA LYS A 79 16.18 -9.34 -11.98
C LYS A 79 17.35 -8.51 -12.53
N LEU A 80 17.66 -7.35 -11.96
CA LEU A 80 18.81 -6.57 -12.39
C LEU A 80 20.10 -7.35 -12.10
N GLY A 81 20.94 -7.52 -13.13
CA GLY A 81 22.25 -8.15 -13.03
C GLY A 81 23.30 -7.25 -12.35
N ARG A 82 24.56 -7.73 -12.29
CA ARG A 82 25.68 -7.04 -11.62
C ARG A 82 26.25 -5.84 -12.38
N ASP A 83 25.83 -5.60 -13.62
CA ASP A 83 26.46 -4.60 -14.48
C ASP A 83 25.85 -3.22 -14.21
N HIS A 84 26.72 -2.23 -13.97
CA HIS A 84 26.58 -0.77 -13.98
C HIS A 84 25.18 -0.18 -14.24
N LEU A 85 24.22 -0.47 -13.36
CA LEU A 85 22.82 -0.08 -13.51
C LEU A 85 22.35 0.76 -12.31
N PHE A 86 23.23 1.55 -11.70
CA PHE A 86 22.89 2.39 -10.53
C PHE A 86 21.67 3.27 -10.78
N ARG A 87 21.54 3.85 -11.99
CA ARG A 87 20.39 4.67 -12.36
C ARG A 87 19.07 3.86 -12.40
N ALA A 88 19.11 2.64 -12.93
CA ALA A 88 17.95 1.76 -12.96
C ALA A 88 17.61 1.20 -11.57
N LEU A 89 18.62 0.93 -10.74
CA LEU A 89 18.46 0.52 -9.35
C LEU A 89 17.80 1.63 -8.53
N ALA A 90 18.31 2.86 -8.65
CA ALA A 90 17.76 4.06 -8.02
C ALA A 90 16.28 4.24 -8.37
N HIS A 91 15.98 4.29 -9.67
CA HIS A 91 14.61 4.50 -10.14
C HIS A 91 13.62 3.48 -9.57
N ARG A 92 13.99 2.18 -9.58
CA ARG A 92 13.13 1.13 -9.02
C ARG A 92 12.98 1.23 -7.52
N LEU A 93 14.05 1.56 -6.80
CA LEU A 93 14.02 1.73 -5.35
C LEU A 93 13.12 2.90 -4.94
N ARG A 94 13.14 4.01 -5.70
CA ARG A 94 12.20 5.12 -5.53
C ARG A 94 10.75 4.69 -5.72
N LEU A 95 10.47 3.89 -6.74
CA LEU A 95 9.13 3.38 -6.99
C LEU A 95 8.68 2.37 -5.92
N CYS A 96 9.58 1.53 -5.40
CA CYS A 96 9.29 0.67 -4.24
C CYS A 96 8.92 1.52 -3.01
N GLY A 97 9.69 2.57 -2.71
CA GLY A 97 9.40 3.49 -1.63
C GLY A 97 8.05 4.20 -1.81
N GLY A 98 7.77 4.69 -3.03
CA GLY A 98 6.48 5.29 -3.37
C GLY A 98 5.31 4.32 -3.18
N GLY A 99 5.46 3.05 -3.61
CA GLY A 99 4.48 2.00 -3.40
C GLY A 99 4.20 1.71 -1.92
N LEU A 100 5.25 1.64 -1.10
CA LEU A 100 5.12 1.44 0.35
C LEU A 100 4.43 2.63 1.04
N ALA A 101 4.75 3.85 0.63
CA ALA A 101 4.08 5.05 1.13
C ALA A 101 2.59 5.08 0.75
N MET A 102 2.24 4.71 -0.49
CA MET A 102 0.85 4.58 -0.91
C MET A 102 0.11 3.49 -0.14
N MET A 103 0.73 2.32 0.04
CA MET A 103 0.17 1.25 0.86
C MET A 103 -0.13 1.74 2.28
N TRP A 104 0.86 2.36 2.94
CA TRP A 104 0.68 2.89 4.29
C TRP A 104 -0.46 3.91 4.37
N LEU A 105 -0.51 4.87 3.43
CA LEU A 105 -1.56 5.88 3.36
C LEU A 105 -2.94 5.24 3.19
N GLY A 106 -3.05 4.26 2.29
CA GLY A 106 -4.28 3.52 2.04
C GLY A 106 -4.75 2.80 3.30
N LEU A 107 -3.86 2.07 3.97
CA LEU A 107 -4.17 1.33 5.18
C LEU A 107 -4.55 2.26 6.35
N TYR A 108 -3.78 3.31 6.58
CA TYR A 108 -4.07 4.29 7.62
C TYR A 108 -5.44 4.91 7.45
N ALA A 109 -5.78 5.34 6.23
CA ALA A 109 -7.08 5.90 5.93
C ALA A 109 -8.20 4.86 6.05
N PHE A 110 -7.95 3.61 5.65
CA PHE A 110 -8.91 2.52 5.76
C PHE A 110 -9.23 2.17 7.22
N MET A 111 -8.26 2.26 8.13
CA MET A 111 -8.46 1.98 9.56
C MET A 111 -9.02 3.17 10.34
N ASN A 112 -8.75 4.42 9.92
CA ASN A 112 -9.09 5.60 10.73
C ASN A 112 -10.15 6.50 10.10
N VAL A 113 -10.09 6.72 8.79
CA VAL A 113 -10.92 7.71 8.09
C VAL A 113 -12.19 7.07 7.54
N VAL A 114 -12.08 5.87 6.95
CA VAL A 114 -13.20 5.16 6.33
C VAL A 114 -14.28 4.77 7.36
N PRO A 115 -13.95 4.20 8.55
CA PRO A 115 -14.93 3.90 9.59
C PRO A 115 -15.76 5.11 10.04
N LEU A 116 -15.09 6.26 10.21
CA LEU A 116 -15.73 7.53 10.55
C LEU A 116 -16.68 8.00 9.43
N ALA A 117 -16.24 7.89 8.18
CA ALA A 117 -17.03 8.28 7.03
C ALA A 117 -18.22 7.34 6.78
N MET A 118 -18.06 6.04 7.03
CA MET A 118 -19.13 5.03 6.91
C MET A 118 -20.22 5.23 7.96
N SER A 119 -19.83 5.48 9.21
CA SER A 119 -20.75 5.69 10.31
C SER A 119 -21.48 7.04 10.24
N MET A 120 -20.87 8.10 9.69
CA MET A 120 -21.44 9.47 9.66
C MET A 120 -21.92 9.93 11.06
N GLY A 121 -21.27 9.47 12.13
CA GLY A 121 -21.67 9.76 13.51
C GLY A 121 -22.98 9.10 13.98
N ARG A 122 -23.51 8.13 13.22
CA ARG A 122 -24.72 7.37 13.59
C ARG A 122 -24.43 6.15 14.45
N VAL A 123 -23.19 5.64 14.39
CA VAL A 123 -22.73 4.58 15.28
C VAL A 123 -22.28 5.22 16.59
N ALA A 124 -22.59 4.58 17.72
CA ALA A 124 -22.18 5.08 19.02
C ALA A 124 -20.64 5.06 19.14
N PRO A 125 -19.99 6.12 19.68
CA PRO A 125 -18.53 6.18 19.79
C PRO A 125 -17.92 5.02 20.60
N GLU A 126 -18.69 4.44 21.52
CA GLU A 126 -18.31 3.27 22.33
C GLU A 126 -18.21 1.96 21.54
N LEU A 127 -18.77 1.92 20.33
CA LEU A 127 -18.68 0.80 19.38
C LEU A 127 -17.65 1.07 18.28
N MET A 128 -16.97 2.22 18.32
CA MET A 128 -15.93 2.58 17.37
C MET A 128 -14.57 2.26 17.99
N GLU A 129 -13.95 1.13 17.61
CA GLU A 129 -12.53 0.89 17.89
C GLU A 129 -11.64 1.75 16.98
N ILE A 130 -11.70 3.07 17.16
CA ILE A 130 -10.78 3.97 16.47
C ILE A 130 -9.42 3.83 17.15
N GLN A 131 -8.49 3.18 16.47
CA GLN A 131 -7.10 3.10 16.90
C GLN A 131 -6.44 4.49 16.77
N TRP A 132 -6.53 5.29 17.83
CA TRP A 132 -5.94 6.64 17.93
C TRP A 132 -4.40 6.65 18.01
N ALA A 133 -3.72 5.57 17.63
CA ALA A 133 -2.28 5.45 17.67
C ALA A 133 -1.65 5.69 16.29
N PRO A 134 -1.06 6.88 16.02
CA PRO A 134 -0.40 7.15 14.74
C PRO A 134 0.91 6.34 14.52
N PHE A 135 1.32 5.50 15.48
CA PHE A 135 2.60 4.80 15.51
C PHE A 135 2.44 3.29 15.78
N GLU A 136 1.63 2.63 14.96
CA GLU A 136 1.56 1.16 14.96
C GLU A 136 2.63 0.54 14.06
N ILE A 137 2.66 -0.79 13.97
CA ILE A 137 3.68 -1.56 13.23
C ILE A 137 3.74 -1.15 11.76
N GLU A 138 2.64 -0.65 11.22
CA GLU A 138 2.48 -0.16 9.84
C GLU A 138 3.40 1.01 9.56
N THR A 139 3.67 1.88 10.55
CA THR A 139 4.55 3.04 10.40
C THR A 139 5.99 2.62 10.07
N VAL A 140 6.38 1.38 10.39
CA VAL A 140 7.66 0.81 9.92
C VAL A 140 7.72 0.78 8.39
N PHE A 141 6.62 0.52 7.68
CA PHE A 141 6.59 0.56 6.23
C PHE A 141 6.78 1.98 5.67
N LEU A 142 6.27 2.99 6.37
CA LEU A 142 6.51 4.39 6.01
C LEU A 142 7.99 4.76 6.22
N VAL A 143 8.61 4.31 7.31
CA VAL A 143 10.05 4.50 7.55
C VAL A 143 10.86 3.81 6.45
N LEU A 144 10.52 2.57 6.10
CA LEU A 144 11.17 1.85 4.99
C LEU A 144 10.99 2.57 3.66
N ALA A 145 9.81 3.15 3.40
CA ALA A 145 9.55 3.95 2.21
C ALA A 145 10.53 5.13 2.11
N VAL A 146 10.66 5.89 3.21
CA VAL A 146 11.59 7.04 3.29
C VAL A 146 13.04 6.59 3.10
N VAL A 147 13.45 5.49 3.74
CA VAL A 147 14.81 4.94 3.59
C VAL A 147 15.07 4.52 2.14
N MET A 148 14.12 3.86 1.48
CA MET A 148 14.26 3.50 0.06
C MET A 148 14.39 4.72 -0.85
N MET A 149 13.63 5.78 -0.58
CA MET A 149 13.76 7.04 -1.33
C MET A 149 15.13 7.69 -1.12
N ALA A 150 15.62 7.75 0.13
CA ALA A 150 16.94 8.30 0.43
C ALA A 150 18.06 7.49 -0.25
N LEU A 151 17.97 6.16 -0.24
CA LEU A 151 18.90 5.28 -0.96
C LEU A 151 18.82 5.47 -2.49
N SER A 152 17.64 5.75 -3.04
CA SER A 152 17.53 6.08 -4.46
C SER A 152 18.32 7.34 -4.80
N GLU A 153 18.28 8.37 -3.96
CA GLU A 153 19.01 9.61 -4.20
C GLU A 153 20.52 9.39 -4.18
N THR A 154 21.02 8.62 -3.22
CA THR A 154 22.46 8.30 -3.13
C THR A 154 22.93 7.49 -4.34
N LEU A 155 22.14 6.52 -4.79
CA LEU A 155 22.43 5.74 -6.01
C LEU A 155 22.36 6.58 -7.29
N THR A 156 21.51 7.61 -7.32
CA THR A 156 21.42 8.52 -8.46
C THR A 156 22.70 9.35 -8.56
N ARG A 157 23.18 9.89 -7.44
CA ARG A 157 24.48 10.60 -7.39
C ARG A 157 25.65 9.70 -7.76
N ALA A 158 25.63 8.44 -7.31
CA ALA A 158 26.65 7.47 -7.70
C ALA A 158 26.64 7.21 -9.22
N ALA A 159 25.47 7.12 -9.83
CA ALA A 159 25.34 6.99 -11.28
C ALA A 159 25.87 8.24 -12.02
N GLU A 160 25.60 9.44 -11.51
CA GLU A 160 26.11 10.70 -12.08
C GLU A 160 27.64 10.76 -12.05
N ILE A 161 28.27 10.36 -10.94
CA ILE A 161 29.74 10.30 -10.81
C ILE A 161 30.35 9.27 -11.76
N GLU A 162 29.70 8.12 -11.95
CA GLU A 162 30.14 7.09 -12.90
C GLU A 162 30.01 7.57 -14.36
N ASP A 163 28.90 8.24 -14.69
CA ASP A 163 28.67 8.86 -16.00
C ASP A 163 29.73 9.93 -16.29
N GLU A 164 30.10 10.76 -15.31
CA GLU A 164 31.17 11.77 -15.43
C GLU A 164 32.54 11.10 -15.69
N ASN A 165 32.94 10.12 -14.89
CA ASN A 165 34.23 9.44 -15.06
C ASN A 165 34.38 8.77 -16.44
N ASN A 166 33.29 8.20 -16.97
CA ASN A 166 33.29 7.58 -18.30
C ASN A 166 33.38 8.59 -19.46
N GLN A 167 33.11 9.88 -19.23
CA GLN A 167 33.30 10.93 -20.25
C GLN A 167 34.74 11.42 -20.34
N PHE A 168 35.55 11.18 -19.30
CA PHE A 168 36.95 11.63 -19.23
C PHE A 168 37.98 10.55 -19.61
N LEU A 169 37.56 9.28 -19.73
CA LEU A 169 38.37 8.14 -20.19
C LEU A 169 38.18 7.88 -21.69
#